data_AF-A0A7W1B8J9-F1
#
_entry.id   AF-A0A7W1B8J9-F1
#
_cell.length_a   1.000
_cell.length_b   1.000
_cell.length_c   1.000
_cell.angle_alpha   90.00
_cell.angle_beta   90.00
_cell.angle_gamma   90.00
#
_symmetry.space_group_name_H-M   'P 1'
#
loop_
_entity.id
_entity.type
_entity.pdbx_description
1 polymer ?
#
loop_
_entity_poly.entity_id
_entity_poly.type
_entity_poly.pdbx_seq_one_letter_code
_entity_poly.pdbx_strand_id
1 'polypeptide(L)'
;VADVRERLAASRGGGGSTTSTEPPGSPGTHETVRPPDGAPPTTTISVTGQLQLDEGLVPASVEVVRFGWRQHEQTRAARVRIRFWSIEPNDLEGVLFGVMRIEWRPNVSEADYAAHLTRLAAEQETARLRQEEAWRREQEAEARRQRERPTEAPRVVVSVHDANAELELYRKREEERRQRALEIVLEAERARRRKEFCARHPEDRDCWGAGGMRVYLELEQHGREREQYCLANGEDARCWTAGERSRREIAWRKRLDVATAPPKTPDGPPPAALAETVPPKLSLHAEWRPGYWQWTGTTWAWLAGMWRVPESDIVAEQTTTAPKAPPALQVETRPAPPMRATIWVTGFWQWSGADWVWVAGSWQAQPEAGTSWRPAQWRARGSVHILIPGGWVRVRGGR
;
A
#
# COMPACT_ATOMS: atom_id res chain seq x y z
N VAL A 1 -10.57 15.15 -26.48
CA VAL A 1 -10.83 15.84 -27.76
C VAL A 1 -9.49 16.27 -28.33
N ALA A 2 -9.03 15.57 -29.36
CA ALA A 2 -8.20 16.08 -30.46
C ALA A 2 -7.90 14.87 -31.36
N ASP A 3 -8.68 14.78 -32.43
CA ASP A 3 -8.41 13.97 -33.61
C ASP A 3 -7.44 14.76 -34.48
N VAL A 4 -6.26 14.21 -34.78
CA VAL A 4 -5.48 14.57 -35.97
C VAL A 4 -4.81 13.30 -36.50
N ARG A 5 -5.45 12.71 -37.52
CA ARG A 5 -4.76 11.98 -38.57
C ARG A 5 -3.76 12.91 -39.26
N GLU A 6 -2.47 12.58 -39.21
CA GLU A 6 -1.62 12.73 -40.40
C GLU A 6 -0.41 11.77 -40.36
N ARG A 7 0.05 11.43 -41.55
CA ARG A 7 0.85 10.25 -41.90
C ARG A 7 2.34 10.51 -41.79
N LEU A 8 3.13 9.44 -41.59
CA LEU A 8 4.33 9.03 -42.37
C LEU A 8 4.93 7.80 -41.66
N ALA A 9 4.67 6.58 -42.14
CA ALA A 9 5.42 5.89 -43.20
C ALA A 9 6.81 5.37 -42.75
N ALA A 10 6.82 4.06 -42.48
CA ALA A 10 7.81 3.06 -42.91
C ALA A 10 9.21 3.01 -42.27
N SER A 11 9.45 1.91 -41.55
CA SER A 11 10.50 0.95 -41.94
C SER A 11 10.04 -0.49 -41.67
N ARG A 12 10.03 -1.30 -42.75
CA ARG A 12 9.65 -2.72 -42.83
C ARG A 12 10.80 -3.64 -42.43
N GLY A 13 10.42 -4.87 -42.03
CA GLY A 13 11.22 -6.12 -42.12
C GLY A 13 12.07 -6.39 -40.87
N GLY A 14 12.10 -7.56 -40.25
CA GLY A 14 11.68 -8.90 -40.65
C GLY A 14 12.65 -9.91 -40.03
N GLY A 15 12.14 -10.93 -39.33
CA GLY A 15 12.79 -12.24 -39.14
C GLY A 15 13.94 -12.40 -38.11
N GLY A 16 13.78 -13.38 -37.21
CA GLY A 16 14.84 -14.36 -36.91
C GLY A 16 15.68 -14.20 -35.62
N SER A 17 15.40 -15.08 -34.65
CA SER A 17 16.33 -15.83 -33.78
C SER A 17 17.52 -15.16 -33.04
N THR A 18 17.41 -15.19 -31.70
CA THR A 18 18.40 -15.55 -30.66
C THR A 18 19.77 -14.85 -30.49
N THR A 19 20.06 -14.58 -29.19
CA THR A 19 21.32 -14.58 -28.42
C THR A 19 22.22 -13.32 -28.28
N SER A 20 22.19 -12.79 -27.04
CA SER A 20 23.28 -12.29 -26.18
C SER A 20 24.01 -10.94 -26.42
N THR A 21 24.20 -10.24 -25.28
CA THR A 21 25.32 -9.35 -24.86
C THR A 21 25.26 -7.85 -25.26
N GLU A 22 25.47 -6.96 -24.26
CA GLU A 22 25.36 -5.47 -24.12
C GLU A 22 26.10 -4.60 -25.19
N PRO A 23 25.98 -3.22 -25.33
CA PRO A 23 25.52 -2.11 -24.43
C PRO A 23 24.72 -0.95 -25.15
N PRO A 24 24.83 0.35 -24.76
CA PRO A 24 23.77 1.23 -24.24
C PRO A 24 22.71 1.68 -25.28
N GLY A 25 21.43 1.59 -24.94
CA GLY A 25 20.31 1.98 -25.82
C GLY A 25 19.70 3.35 -25.51
N SER A 26 19.54 4.14 -26.56
CA SER A 26 18.83 5.43 -26.76
C SER A 26 17.33 5.42 -26.36
N PRO A 27 16.63 6.60 -26.36
CA PRO A 27 15.62 7.01 -25.38
C PRO A 27 14.24 6.35 -25.52
N GLY A 28 13.54 6.29 -24.39
CA GLY A 28 12.21 5.69 -24.25
C GLY A 28 12.27 4.29 -23.65
N THR A 29 12.30 4.19 -22.32
CA THR A 29 12.16 2.90 -21.62
C THR A 29 10.76 2.32 -21.87
N HIS A 30 10.64 1.48 -22.89
CA HIS A 30 9.46 0.67 -23.15
C HIS A 30 9.44 -0.56 -22.23
N GLU A 31 8.76 -0.49 -21.09
CA GLU A 31 8.58 -1.64 -20.22
C GLU A 31 7.26 -2.36 -20.55
N THR A 32 7.32 -3.49 -21.26
CA THR A 32 6.14 -4.31 -21.56
C THR A 32 5.97 -5.39 -20.50
N VAL A 33 4.95 -5.26 -19.65
CA VAL A 33 4.70 -6.26 -18.59
C VAL A 33 3.63 -7.26 -19.03
N ARG A 34 4.01 -8.54 -19.07
CA ARG A 34 3.09 -9.67 -19.24
C ARG A 34 2.89 -10.37 -17.88
N PRO A 35 1.65 -10.67 -17.46
CA PRO A 35 1.46 -11.60 -16.35
C PRO A 35 2.03 -12.98 -16.72
N PRO A 36 2.66 -13.71 -15.78
CA PRO A 36 3.05 -15.09 -16.02
C PRO A 36 1.83 -15.97 -16.26
N ASP A 37 1.94 -16.93 -17.18
CA ASP A 37 0.86 -17.84 -17.52
C ASP A 37 0.40 -18.62 -16.27
N GLY A 38 -0.90 -18.53 -15.93
CA GLY A 38 -1.50 -19.21 -14.79
C GLY A 38 -1.56 -18.43 -13.46
N ALA A 39 -1.25 -17.13 -13.45
CA ALA A 39 -1.31 -16.33 -12.22
C ALA A 39 -2.76 -16.17 -11.69
N PRO A 40 -2.99 -16.28 -10.36
CA PRO A 40 -4.30 -16.09 -9.74
C PRO A 40 -4.83 -14.65 -9.94
N PRO A 41 -6.16 -14.43 -9.86
CA PRO A 41 -6.82 -13.16 -10.22
C PRO A 41 -6.44 -11.96 -9.35
N THR A 42 -5.64 -12.16 -8.29
CA THR A 42 -5.27 -11.13 -7.31
C THR A 42 -3.84 -10.60 -7.48
N THR A 43 -3.12 -11.02 -8.53
CA THR A 43 -1.71 -10.64 -8.71
C THR A 43 -1.59 -9.12 -8.96
N THR A 44 -0.98 -8.41 -8.03
CA THR A 44 -0.66 -6.98 -8.18
C THR A 44 0.59 -6.86 -9.05
N ILE A 45 0.43 -6.39 -10.27
CA ILE A 45 1.55 -6.06 -11.16
C ILE A 45 1.96 -4.61 -10.87
N SER A 46 3.19 -4.39 -10.42
CA SER A 46 3.77 -3.06 -10.22
C SER A 46 4.85 -2.82 -11.27
N VAL A 47 4.74 -1.70 -11.99
CA VAL A 47 5.67 -1.29 -13.06
C VAL A 47 6.19 0.09 -12.69
N THR A 48 7.51 0.32 -12.78
CA THR A 48 8.14 1.60 -12.42
C THR A 48 8.84 2.16 -13.64
N GLY A 49 8.23 3.15 -14.30
CA GLY A 49 8.85 3.89 -15.40
C GLY A 49 9.51 5.18 -14.90
N GLN A 50 10.64 5.56 -15.52
CA GLN A 50 11.29 6.84 -15.26
C GLN A 50 10.84 7.85 -16.33
N LEU A 51 10.35 9.03 -15.91
CA LEU A 51 10.01 10.11 -16.83
C LEU A 51 11.31 10.69 -17.42
N GLN A 52 11.51 10.55 -18.73
CA GLN A 52 12.55 11.27 -19.46
C GLN A 52 11.87 12.35 -20.30
N LEU A 53 12.15 13.61 -19.97
CA LEU A 53 11.72 14.75 -20.76
C LEU A 53 12.67 14.88 -21.95
N ASP A 54 12.15 14.72 -23.16
CA ASP A 54 12.93 14.96 -24.39
C ASP A 54 12.93 16.47 -24.68
N GLU A 55 14.06 17.14 -24.43
CA GLU A 55 14.21 18.58 -24.62
C GLU A 55 14.24 19.01 -26.10
N GLY A 56 14.38 18.06 -27.03
CA GLY A 56 14.52 18.32 -28.47
C GLY A 56 13.21 18.37 -29.25
N LEU A 57 12.07 18.07 -28.62
CA LEU A 57 10.77 17.93 -29.27
C LEU A 57 9.73 18.81 -28.58
N VAL A 58 9.28 19.85 -29.28
CA VAL A 58 8.00 20.51 -28.95
C VAL A 58 6.88 19.59 -29.43
N PRO A 59 6.42 18.63 -28.58
CA PRO A 59 4.99 18.59 -28.35
C PRO A 59 4.62 18.38 -26.88
N ALA A 60 3.45 18.90 -26.52
CA ALA A 60 2.89 19.04 -25.18
C ALA A 60 2.49 17.72 -24.45
N SER A 61 3.19 16.60 -24.65
CA SER A 61 2.91 15.33 -23.97
C SER A 61 4.03 14.30 -24.11
N VAL A 62 4.48 13.72 -22.99
CA VAL A 62 5.43 12.59 -22.93
C VAL A 62 4.69 11.32 -22.53
N GLU A 63 4.85 10.21 -23.27
CA GLU A 63 4.31 8.91 -22.90
C GLU A 63 5.20 8.26 -21.82
N VAL A 64 4.67 8.09 -20.61
CA VAL A 64 5.46 7.64 -19.44
C VAL A 64 5.38 6.12 -19.23
N VAL A 65 4.21 5.52 -19.45
CA VAL A 65 3.97 4.08 -19.20
C VAL A 65 2.90 3.57 -20.16
N ARG A 66 3.18 2.43 -20.82
CA ARG A 66 2.22 1.67 -21.63
C ARG A 66 2.01 0.28 -21.06
N PHE A 67 0.77 -0.10 -20.80
CA PHE A 67 0.42 -1.45 -20.38
C PHE A 67 -0.78 -1.96 -21.18
N GLY A 68 -0.85 -3.28 -21.38
CA GLY A 68 -1.94 -3.93 -22.08
C GLY A 68 -2.33 -5.21 -21.37
N TRP A 69 -3.64 -5.50 -21.31
CA TRP A 69 -4.15 -6.79 -20.85
C TRP A 69 -4.98 -7.43 -21.96
N ARG A 70 -4.90 -8.76 -22.09
CA ARG A 70 -5.89 -9.51 -22.85
C ARG A 70 -7.01 -9.87 -21.88
N GLN A 71 -8.22 -9.45 -22.19
CA GLN A 71 -9.39 -9.80 -21.39
C GLN A 71 -9.68 -11.29 -21.63
N HIS A 72 -9.21 -12.17 -20.74
CA HIS A 72 -9.72 -13.54 -20.69
C HIS A 72 -11.10 -13.47 -20.01
N GLU A 73 -12.08 -14.26 -20.48
CA GLU A 73 -13.47 -14.25 -20.00
C GLU A 73 -13.62 -14.36 -18.47
N GLN A 74 -12.58 -14.86 -17.78
CA GLN A 74 -12.55 -15.09 -16.33
C GLN A 74 -11.90 -13.96 -15.50
N THR A 75 -11.27 -12.96 -16.12
CA THR A 75 -10.63 -11.84 -15.40
C THR A 75 -11.27 -10.52 -15.78
N ARG A 76 -12.35 -10.15 -15.07
CA ARG A 76 -12.71 -8.73 -14.94
C ARG A 76 -11.61 -8.08 -14.10
N ALA A 77 -10.63 -7.43 -14.74
CA ALA A 77 -9.68 -6.58 -14.03
C ALA A 77 -10.50 -5.47 -13.32
N ALA A 78 -10.81 -5.66 -12.05
CA ALA A 78 -11.81 -4.85 -11.36
C ALA A 78 -11.32 -3.44 -11.02
N ARG A 79 -10.02 -3.17 -11.09
CA ARG A 79 -9.45 -1.85 -10.79
C ARG A 79 -8.00 -1.70 -11.27
N VAL A 80 -7.70 -0.61 -11.99
CA VAL A 80 -6.32 -0.17 -12.26
C VAL A 80 -6.02 1.02 -11.34
N ARG A 81 -4.87 1.00 -10.65
CA ARG A 81 -4.40 2.11 -9.80
C ARG A 81 -3.05 2.58 -10.33
N ILE A 82 -3.01 3.80 -10.87
CA ILE A 82 -1.79 4.47 -11.31
C ILE A 82 -1.42 5.49 -10.23
N ARG A 83 -0.16 5.50 -9.78
CA ARG A 83 0.37 6.50 -8.84
C ARG A 83 1.51 7.22 -9.53
N PHE A 84 1.44 8.54 -9.55
CA PHE A 84 2.55 9.41 -9.93
C PHE A 84 3.14 9.96 -8.63
N TRP A 85 4.46 9.91 -8.50
CA TRP A 85 5.18 10.56 -7.42
C TRP A 85 6.47 11.12 -7.99
N SER A 86 6.96 12.18 -7.37
CA SER A 86 8.30 12.65 -7.62
C SER A 86 9.09 12.69 -6.34
N ILE A 87 10.38 12.47 -6.53
CA ILE A 87 11.42 12.56 -5.53
C ILE A 87 11.76 14.05 -5.30
N GLU A 88 11.33 14.89 -6.22
CA GLU A 88 11.57 16.31 -6.27
C GLU A 88 10.35 17.09 -5.75
N PRO A 89 10.51 17.98 -4.75
CA PRO A 89 9.39 18.77 -4.26
C PRO A 89 8.76 19.63 -5.36
N ASN A 90 7.43 19.54 -5.51
CA ASN A 90 6.59 20.33 -6.42
C ASN A 90 6.98 20.28 -7.92
N ASP A 91 7.67 19.24 -8.40
CA ASP A 91 8.01 19.14 -9.83
C ASP A 91 6.81 18.79 -10.74
N LEU A 92 5.71 18.31 -10.16
CA LEU A 92 4.47 18.01 -10.87
C LEU A 92 3.50 19.20 -10.87
N GLU A 93 3.90 20.36 -10.32
CA GLU A 93 3.07 21.55 -10.31
C GLU A 93 2.84 22.04 -11.75
N GLY A 94 1.58 22.10 -12.17
CA GLY A 94 1.20 22.43 -13.55
C GLY A 94 1.26 21.26 -14.55
N VAL A 95 1.74 20.09 -14.14
CA VAL A 95 1.77 18.89 -14.99
C VAL A 95 0.37 18.26 -15.07
N LEU A 96 -0.12 18.05 -16.29
CA LEU A 96 -1.39 17.37 -16.55
C LEU A 96 -1.14 15.90 -16.90
N PHE A 97 -1.79 14.99 -16.19
CA PHE A 97 -1.74 13.57 -16.49
C PHE A 97 -2.96 13.14 -17.32
N GLY A 98 -2.71 12.50 -18.46
CA GLY A 98 -3.74 11.90 -19.31
C GLY A 98 -3.61 10.39 -19.37
N VAL A 99 -4.72 9.69 -19.56
CA VAL A 99 -4.74 8.26 -19.88
C VAL A 99 -5.38 8.10 -21.26
N MET A 100 -4.66 7.48 -22.19
CA MET A 100 -5.17 7.16 -23.53
C MET A 100 -5.38 5.65 -23.66
N ARG A 101 -6.55 5.24 -24.15
CA ARG A 101 -6.88 3.84 -24.46
C ARG A 101 -6.65 3.58 -25.94
N ILE A 102 -5.72 2.70 -26.27
CA ILE A 102 -5.51 2.22 -27.64
C ILE A 102 -6.27 0.92 -27.83
N GLU A 103 -7.30 0.94 -28.66
CA GLU A 103 -8.04 -0.27 -29.06
C GLU A 103 -7.52 -0.75 -30.42
N TRP A 104 -7.05 -1.98 -30.48
CA TRP A 104 -6.74 -2.64 -31.75
C TRP A 104 -8.04 -2.93 -32.49
N ARG A 105 -8.24 -2.28 -33.64
CA ARG A 105 -9.37 -2.55 -34.53
C ARG A 105 -8.95 -3.54 -35.62
N PRO A 106 -9.84 -4.45 -36.05
CA PRO A 106 -9.62 -5.25 -37.25
C PRO A 106 -9.34 -4.33 -38.45
N ASN A 107 -8.48 -4.76 -39.38
CA ASN A 107 -8.18 -4.01 -40.59
C ASN A 107 -9.35 -4.15 -41.61
N VAL A 108 -10.46 -3.47 -41.32
CA VAL A 108 -11.68 -3.41 -42.14
C VAL A 108 -12.07 -1.95 -42.38
N SER A 109 -12.95 -1.69 -43.34
CA SER A 109 -13.41 -0.31 -43.60
C SER A 109 -14.19 0.24 -42.40
N GLU A 110 -14.21 1.58 -42.23
CA GLU A 110 -14.99 2.22 -41.17
C GLU A 110 -16.48 1.89 -41.27
N ALA A 111 -17.01 1.76 -42.50
CA ALA A 111 -18.39 1.39 -42.75
C ALA A 111 -18.69 -0.05 -42.28
N ASP A 112 -17.82 -1.00 -42.59
CA ASP A 112 -17.99 -2.41 -42.17
C ASP A 112 -17.89 -2.55 -40.65
N TYR A 113 -16.96 -1.80 -40.03
CA TYR A 113 -16.80 -1.78 -38.58
C TYR A 113 -18.02 -1.17 -37.88
N ALA A 114 -18.54 -0.04 -38.38
CA ALA A 114 -19.76 0.58 -37.86
C ALA A 114 -20.98 -0.35 -38.00
N ALA A 115 -21.12 -1.04 -39.13
CA ALA A 115 -22.19 -2.01 -39.34
C ALA A 115 -22.08 -3.22 -38.39
N HIS A 116 -20.86 -3.69 -38.12
CA HIS A 116 -20.62 -4.74 -37.12
C HIS A 116 -21.00 -4.28 -35.70
N LEU A 117 -20.59 -3.08 -35.29
CA LEU A 117 -20.93 -2.53 -33.98
C LEU A 117 -22.44 -2.37 -33.79
N THR A 118 -23.16 -1.90 -34.81
CA THR A 118 -24.63 -1.79 -34.77
C THR A 118 -25.29 -3.15 -34.60
N ARG A 119 -24.79 -4.18 -35.30
CA ARG A 119 -25.29 -5.56 -35.16
C ARG A 119 -25.04 -6.11 -33.76
N LEU A 120 -23.83 -5.91 -33.24
CA LEU A 120 -23.45 -6.35 -31.90
C LEU A 120 -24.31 -5.66 -30.82
N ALA A 121 -24.56 -4.35 -30.97
CA ALA A 121 -25.43 -3.60 -30.07
C ALA A 121 -26.87 -4.14 -30.10
N ALA A 122 -27.40 -4.48 -31.29
CA ALA A 122 -28.71 -5.10 -31.42
C ALA A 122 -28.78 -6.51 -30.80
N GLU A 123 -27.74 -7.33 -30.97
CA GLU A 123 -27.62 -8.65 -30.33
C GLU A 123 -27.56 -8.53 -28.79
N GLN A 124 -26.81 -7.55 -28.28
CA GLN A 124 -26.74 -7.29 -26.84
C GLN A 124 -28.08 -6.80 -26.27
N GLU A 125 -28.77 -5.92 -26.98
CA GLU A 125 -30.08 -5.41 -26.58
C GLU A 125 -31.13 -6.53 -26.55
N THR A 126 -31.17 -7.37 -27.59
CA THR A 126 -32.05 -8.56 -27.61
C THR A 126 -31.71 -9.59 -26.54
N ALA A 127 -30.43 -9.74 -26.16
CA ALA A 127 -30.03 -10.57 -25.03
C ALA A 127 -30.49 -9.98 -23.69
N ARG A 128 -30.36 -8.66 -23.51
CA ARG A 128 -30.83 -7.93 -22.32
C ARG A 128 -32.32 -8.07 -22.13
N LEU A 129 -33.12 -7.83 -23.18
CA LEU A 129 -34.57 -7.97 -23.13
C LEU A 129 -34.99 -9.42 -22.77
N ARG A 130 -34.32 -10.43 -23.33
CA ARG A 130 -34.55 -11.84 -22.94
C ARG A 130 -34.25 -12.11 -21.48
N GLN A 131 -33.18 -11.53 -20.93
CA GLN A 131 -32.87 -11.65 -19.50
C GLN A 131 -33.90 -10.97 -18.62
N GLU A 132 -34.36 -9.77 -19.01
CA GLU A 132 -35.42 -9.05 -18.29
C GLU A 132 -36.75 -9.82 -18.32
N GLU A 133 -37.13 -10.40 -19.45
CA GLU A 133 -38.31 -11.25 -19.56
C GLU A 133 -38.20 -12.51 -18.71
N ALA A 134 -37.03 -13.17 -18.71
CA ALA A 134 -36.78 -14.34 -17.86
C ALA A 134 -36.88 -13.98 -16.38
N TRP A 135 -36.29 -12.85 -15.97
CA TRP A 135 -36.39 -12.34 -14.61
C TRP A 135 -37.84 -12.03 -14.22
N ARG A 136 -38.62 -11.38 -15.10
CA ARG A 136 -40.04 -11.13 -14.85
C ARG A 136 -40.84 -12.43 -14.67
N ARG A 137 -40.60 -13.44 -15.52
CA ARG A 137 -41.25 -14.75 -15.40
C ARG A 137 -40.90 -15.44 -14.07
N GLU A 138 -39.65 -15.30 -13.61
CA GLU A 138 -39.21 -15.83 -12.33
C GLU A 138 -39.91 -15.11 -11.16
N GLN A 139 -40.00 -13.78 -11.21
CA GLN A 139 -40.72 -12.98 -10.21
C GLN A 139 -42.21 -13.33 -10.16
N GLU A 140 -42.86 -13.50 -11.32
CA GLU A 140 -44.26 -13.95 -11.39
C GLU A 140 -44.44 -15.37 -10.84
N ALA A 141 -43.52 -16.28 -11.16
CA ALA A 141 -43.53 -17.64 -10.62
C ALA A 141 -43.31 -17.64 -9.10
N GLU A 142 -42.43 -16.80 -8.57
CA GLU A 142 -42.20 -16.64 -7.14
C GLU A 142 -43.41 -16.04 -6.44
N ALA A 143 -44.02 -14.99 -6.99
CA ALA A 143 -45.27 -14.42 -6.50
C ALA A 143 -46.40 -15.46 -6.50
N ARG A 144 -46.49 -16.31 -7.53
CA ARG A 144 -47.45 -17.42 -7.59
C ARG A 144 -47.17 -18.44 -6.49
N ARG A 145 -45.91 -18.85 -6.29
CA ARG A 145 -45.51 -19.74 -5.18
C ARG A 145 -45.85 -19.14 -3.82
N GLN A 146 -45.67 -17.83 -3.63
CA GLN A 146 -46.02 -17.13 -2.39
C GLN A 146 -47.54 -17.11 -2.16
N ARG A 147 -48.35 -16.92 -3.22
CA ARG A 147 -49.82 -16.97 -3.13
C ARG A 147 -50.35 -18.37 -2.85
N GLU A 148 -49.73 -19.39 -3.44
CA GLU A 148 -50.09 -20.82 -3.25
C GLU A 148 -49.46 -21.41 -1.98
N ARG A 149 -48.59 -20.67 -1.28
CA ARG A 149 -48.03 -21.07 0.01
C ARG A 149 -49.16 -21.11 1.04
N PRO A 150 -49.43 -22.24 1.69
CA PRO A 150 -50.43 -22.31 2.76
C PRO A 150 -50.10 -21.25 3.82
N THR A 151 -51.07 -20.38 4.11
CA THR A 151 -50.98 -19.37 5.15
C THR A 151 -50.95 -20.04 6.52
N GLU A 152 -49.76 -20.38 7.01
CA GLU A 152 -49.53 -20.33 8.45
C GLU A 152 -49.64 -18.85 8.87
N ALA A 153 -50.56 -18.54 9.78
CA ALA A 153 -50.93 -17.18 10.14
C ALA A 153 -49.68 -16.35 10.54
N PRO A 154 -49.50 -15.14 9.97
CA PRO A 154 -48.31 -14.34 10.21
C PRO A 154 -48.31 -13.77 11.62
N ARG A 155 -47.30 -14.15 12.41
CA ARG A 155 -46.95 -13.42 13.64
C ARG A 155 -46.33 -12.08 13.24
N VAL A 156 -46.98 -10.99 13.65
CA VAL A 156 -46.46 -9.63 13.54
C VAL A 156 -45.14 -9.52 14.33
N VAL A 157 -44.02 -9.35 13.65
CA VAL A 157 -42.72 -9.05 14.29
C VAL A 157 -42.53 -7.54 14.25
N VAL A 158 -43.01 -6.88 15.30
CA VAL A 158 -42.45 -5.60 15.74
C VAL A 158 -41.06 -5.94 16.25
N SER A 159 -39.99 -5.28 15.78
CA SER A 159 -38.68 -5.41 16.43
C SER A 159 -38.69 -4.60 17.73
N VAL A 160 -39.52 -5.03 18.66
CA VAL A 160 -39.30 -4.77 20.08
C VAL A 160 -37.97 -5.45 20.37
N HIS A 161 -37.09 -4.78 21.12
CA HIS A 161 -35.95 -5.46 21.72
C HIS A 161 -36.50 -6.71 22.40
N ASP A 162 -36.25 -7.89 21.82
CA ASP A 162 -36.91 -9.11 22.23
C ASP A 162 -36.23 -9.58 23.52
N ALA A 163 -36.62 -8.94 24.62
CA ALA A 163 -36.15 -9.24 25.95
C ALA A 163 -36.39 -10.72 26.28
N ASN A 164 -37.38 -11.37 25.65
CA ASN A 164 -37.60 -12.80 25.80
C ASN A 164 -36.53 -13.60 25.04
N ALA A 165 -36.16 -13.22 23.81
CA ALA A 165 -35.05 -13.87 23.09
C ALA A 165 -33.71 -13.72 23.82
N GLU A 166 -33.41 -12.56 24.41
CA GLU A 166 -32.22 -12.38 25.25
C GLU A 166 -32.28 -13.21 26.54
N LEU A 167 -33.46 -13.28 27.17
CA LEU A 167 -33.70 -14.08 28.36
C LEU A 167 -33.60 -15.59 28.06
N GLU A 168 -34.04 -16.04 26.89
CA GLU A 168 -33.87 -17.43 26.43
C GLU A 168 -32.40 -17.76 26.17
N LEU A 169 -31.66 -16.88 25.52
CA LEU A 169 -30.21 -17.04 25.35
C LEU A 169 -29.47 -17.02 26.70
N TYR A 170 -29.94 -16.23 27.66
CA TYR A 170 -29.39 -16.24 29.03
C TYR A 170 -29.71 -17.56 29.74
N ARG A 171 -30.96 -18.02 29.71
CA ARG A 171 -31.39 -19.30 30.29
C ARG A 171 -30.62 -20.48 29.70
N LYS A 172 -30.46 -20.51 28.38
CA LYS A 172 -29.68 -21.55 27.68
C LYS A 172 -28.22 -21.55 28.12
N ARG A 173 -27.58 -20.37 28.23
CA ARG A 173 -26.21 -20.26 28.76
C ARG A 173 -26.09 -20.71 30.21
N GLU A 174 -27.08 -20.42 31.04
CA GLU A 174 -27.12 -20.86 32.43
C GLU A 174 -27.40 -22.37 32.56
N GLU A 175 -28.25 -22.95 31.70
CA GLU A 175 -28.44 -24.40 31.61
C GLU A 175 -27.19 -25.12 31.15
N GLU A 176 -26.50 -24.61 30.12
CA GLU A 176 -25.21 -25.14 29.68
C GLU A 176 -24.15 -25.06 30.80
N ARG A 177 -24.14 -23.96 31.57
CA ARG A 177 -23.28 -23.84 32.76
C ARG A 177 -23.63 -24.87 33.83
N ARG A 178 -24.92 -25.07 34.12
CA ARG A 178 -25.40 -26.07 35.09
C ARG A 178 -25.05 -27.49 34.65
N GLN A 179 -25.24 -27.81 33.38
CA GLN A 179 -24.87 -29.12 32.81
C GLN A 179 -23.37 -29.36 32.94
N ARG A 180 -22.52 -28.39 32.57
CA ARG A 180 -21.06 -28.49 32.76
C ARG A 180 -20.68 -28.67 34.22
N ALA A 181 -21.31 -27.93 35.13
CA ALA A 181 -21.04 -28.07 36.57
C ALA A 181 -21.41 -29.46 37.10
N LEU A 182 -22.56 -30.00 36.69
CA LEU A 182 -22.99 -31.37 37.00
C LEU A 182 -22.01 -32.40 36.44
N GLU A 183 -21.55 -32.22 35.20
CA GLU A 183 -20.62 -33.12 34.54
C GLU A 183 -19.28 -33.19 35.29
N ILE A 184 -18.75 -32.04 35.73
CA ILE A 184 -17.54 -31.95 36.58
C ILE A 184 -17.73 -32.75 37.88
N VAL A 185 -18.86 -32.60 38.56
CA VAL A 185 -19.14 -33.32 39.81
C VAL A 185 -19.23 -34.82 39.57
N LEU A 186 -19.96 -35.25 38.54
CA LEU A 186 -20.10 -36.67 38.18
C LEU A 186 -18.77 -37.28 37.74
N GLU A 187 -17.91 -36.51 37.09
CA GLU A 187 -16.58 -36.95 36.71
C GLU A 187 -15.66 -37.10 37.92
N ALA A 188 -15.72 -36.18 38.89
CA ALA A 188 -15.00 -36.28 40.16
C ALA A 188 -15.45 -37.51 40.97
N GLU A 189 -16.75 -37.81 41.01
CA GLU A 189 -17.26 -39.04 41.63
C GLU A 189 -16.78 -40.29 40.90
N ARG A 190 -16.81 -40.30 39.56
CA ARG A 190 -16.27 -41.40 38.74
C ARG A 190 -14.78 -41.60 39.00
N ALA A 191 -14.00 -40.52 39.14
CA ALA A 191 -12.58 -40.58 39.47
C ALA A 191 -12.35 -41.15 40.88
N ARG A 192 -13.15 -40.73 41.88
CA ARG A 192 -13.08 -41.29 43.25
C ARG A 192 -13.37 -42.79 43.26
N ARG A 193 -14.45 -43.23 42.61
CA ARG A 193 -14.83 -44.65 42.50
C ARG A 193 -13.75 -45.47 41.79
N ARG A 194 -13.17 -44.94 40.70
CA ARG A 194 -12.03 -45.58 40.02
C ARG A 194 -10.84 -45.72 40.96
N LYS A 195 -10.49 -44.68 41.72
CA LYS A 195 -9.37 -44.72 42.67
C LYS A 195 -9.57 -45.79 43.76
N GLU A 196 -10.77 -45.90 44.31
CA GLU A 196 -11.12 -46.95 45.28
C GLU A 196 -11.08 -48.36 44.67
N PHE A 197 -11.56 -48.52 43.44
CA PHE A 197 -11.50 -49.80 42.71
C PHE A 197 -10.05 -50.22 42.43
N CYS A 198 -9.25 -49.29 41.90
CA CYS A 198 -7.84 -49.50 41.60
C CYS A 198 -6.98 -49.83 42.82
N ALA A 199 -7.31 -49.27 44.00
CA ALA A 199 -6.62 -49.60 45.24
C ALA A 199 -6.82 -51.05 45.68
N ARG A 200 -7.94 -51.68 45.30
CA ARG A 200 -8.24 -53.08 45.62
C ARG A 200 -7.84 -54.04 44.50
N HIS A 201 -7.76 -53.55 43.27
CA HIS A 201 -7.52 -54.34 42.06
C HIS A 201 -6.43 -53.70 41.17
N PRO A 202 -5.17 -53.64 41.64
CA PRO A 202 -4.11 -52.91 40.96
C PRO A 202 -3.67 -53.54 39.62
N GLU A 203 -3.90 -54.84 39.43
CA GLU A 203 -3.54 -55.57 38.20
C GLU A 203 -4.69 -55.72 37.20
N ASP A 204 -5.88 -55.21 37.54
CA ASP A 204 -7.06 -55.30 36.69
C ASP A 204 -6.95 -54.33 35.51
N ARG A 205 -7.23 -54.84 34.31
CA ARG A 205 -7.19 -54.09 33.04
C ARG A 205 -8.21 -52.95 33.02
N ASP A 206 -9.35 -53.11 33.70
CA ASP A 206 -10.43 -52.13 33.74
C ASP A 206 -10.15 -50.96 34.71
N CYS A 207 -9.13 -51.09 35.56
CA CYS A 207 -8.73 -50.01 36.47
C CYS A 207 -7.96 -48.89 35.74
N TRP A 208 -6.93 -49.24 34.96
CA TRP A 208 -6.02 -48.26 34.36
C TRP A 208 -6.31 -47.95 32.89
N GLY A 209 -7.26 -48.66 32.27
CA GLY A 209 -7.63 -48.49 30.87
C GLY A 209 -6.64 -49.13 29.88
N ALA A 210 -6.77 -48.78 28.60
CA ALA A 210 -5.94 -49.33 27.53
C ALA A 210 -4.47 -48.88 27.70
N GLY A 211 -3.64 -49.75 28.28
CA GLY A 211 -2.22 -49.49 28.53
C GLY A 211 -1.73 -49.86 29.94
N GLY A 212 -2.64 -50.13 30.88
CA GLY A 212 -2.28 -50.54 32.24
C GLY A 212 -1.70 -49.40 33.10
N MET A 213 -1.33 -49.74 34.34
CA MET A 213 -0.87 -48.78 35.36
C MET A 213 0.29 -47.88 34.90
N ARG A 214 1.25 -48.45 34.19
CA ARG A 214 2.46 -47.74 33.75
C ARG A 214 2.12 -46.56 32.84
N VAL A 215 1.31 -46.80 31.81
CA VAL A 215 0.91 -45.77 30.85
C VAL A 215 0.07 -44.68 31.52
N TYR A 216 -0.79 -45.07 32.46
CA TYR A 216 -1.56 -44.09 33.25
C TYR A 216 -0.65 -43.17 34.07
N LEU A 217 0.33 -43.73 34.79
CA LEU A 217 1.26 -42.96 35.61
C LEU A 217 2.18 -42.05 34.77
N GLU A 218 2.60 -42.51 33.60
CA GLU A 218 3.37 -41.70 32.64
C GLU A 218 2.54 -40.50 32.13
N LEU A 219 1.26 -40.71 31.80
CA LEU A 219 0.36 -39.63 31.37
C LEU A 219 0.10 -38.61 32.49
N GLU A 220 -0.06 -39.08 33.74
CA GLU A 220 -0.15 -38.23 34.92
C GLU A 220 1.12 -37.38 35.10
N GLN A 221 2.30 -37.99 34.97
CA GLN A 221 3.57 -37.29 35.08
C GLN A 221 3.72 -36.23 33.99
N HIS A 222 3.45 -36.58 32.73
CA HIS A 222 3.45 -35.61 31.63
C HIS A 222 2.43 -34.49 31.82
N GLY A 223 1.28 -34.78 32.43
CA GLY A 223 0.29 -33.77 32.81
C GLY A 223 0.89 -32.73 33.77
N ARG A 224 1.57 -33.19 34.83
CA ARG A 224 2.22 -32.32 35.83
C ARG A 224 3.37 -31.52 35.22
N GLU A 225 4.20 -32.15 34.39
CA GLU A 225 5.29 -31.49 33.67
C GLU A 225 4.76 -30.37 32.75
N ARG A 226 3.66 -30.64 32.03
CA ARG A 226 3.00 -29.63 31.19
C ARG A 226 2.48 -28.46 32.01
N GLU A 227 1.88 -28.74 33.17
CA GLU A 227 1.35 -27.69 34.06
C GLU A 227 2.49 -26.82 34.62
N GLN A 228 3.56 -27.43 35.11
CA GLN A 228 4.77 -26.71 35.54
C GLN A 228 5.39 -25.88 34.41
N TYR A 229 5.48 -26.45 33.20
CA TYR A 229 5.97 -25.72 32.03
C TYR A 229 5.13 -24.49 31.74
N CYS A 230 3.79 -24.61 31.76
CA CYS A 230 2.90 -23.49 31.47
C CYS A 230 2.86 -22.43 32.57
N LEU A 231 3.08 -22.81 33.84
CA LEU A 231 3.27 -21.85 34.92
C LEU A 231 4.54 -21.01 34.71
N ALA A 232 5.62 -21.61 34.21
CA ALA A 232 6.86 -20.89 33.93
C ALA A 232 6.84 -20.15 32.57
N ASN A 233 6.04 -20.61 31.60
CA ASN A 233 6.06 -20.15 30.20
C ASN A 233 4.66 -19.72 29.71
N GLY A 234 3.97 -18.86 30.46
CA GLY A 234 2.61 -18.41 30.11
C GLY A 234 2.48 -17.69 28.77
N GLU A 235 3.59 -17.19 28.21
CA GLU A 235 3.64 -16.58 26.87
C GLU A 235 3.68 -17.60 25.72
N ASP A 236 3.95 -18.88 25.98
CA ASP A 236 3.95 -19.92 24.96
C ASP A 236 2.51 -20.23 24.48
N ALA A 237 2.30 -20.23 23.17
CA ALA A 237 0.99 -20.47 22.55
C ALA A 237 0.35 -21.83 22.90
N ARG A 238 1.18 -22.82 23.26
CA ARG A 238 0.74 -24.14 23.73
C ARG A 238 0.04 -24.07 25.09
N CYS A 239 0.38 -23.07 25.90
CA CYS A 239 -0.13 -22.87 27.25
C CYS A 239 -1.36 -21.96 27.30
N TRP A 240 -1.69 -21.28 26.20
CA TRP A 240 -2.87 -20.41 26.17
C TRP A 240 -4.17 -21.20 26.25
N THR A 241 -5.05 -20.75 27.13
CA THR A 241 -6.45 -21.16 27.18
C THR A 241 -7.21 -20.68 25.93
N ALA A 242 -8.38 -21.26 25.67
CA ALA A 242 -9.25 -20.81 24.56
C ALA A 242 -9.63 -19.32 24.69
N GLY A 243 -9.87 -18.84 25.91
CA GLY A 243 -10.18 -17.44 26.18
C GLY A 243 -8.99 -16.50 25.96
N GLU A 244 -7.78 -16.93 26.25
CA GLU A 244 -6.56 -16.16 25.95
C GLU A 244 -6.26 -16.10 24.46
N ARG A 245 -6.40 -17.23 23.76
CA ARG A 245 -6.29 -17.28 22.29
C ARG A 245 -7.26 -16.29 21.64
N SER A 246 -8.53 -16.32 22.04
CA SER A 246 -9.54 -15.39 21.51
C SER A 246 -9.19 -13.93 21.79
N ARG A 247 -8.76 -13.58 23.02
CA ARG A 247 -8.34 -12.22 23.37
C ARG A 247 -7.14 -11.74 22.54
N ARG A 248 -6.12 -12.59 22.37
CA ARG A 248 -4.92 -12.27 21.59
C ARG A 248 -5.23 -12.13 20.11
N GLU A 249 -6.09 -12.99 19.56
CA GLU A 249 -6.57 -12.92 18.18
C GLU A 249 -7.31 -11.61 17.90
N ILE A 250 -8.22 -11.21 18.80
CA ILE A 250 -8.91 -9.91 18.71
C ILE A 250 -7.90 -8.76 18.75
N ALA A 251 -6.92 -8.81 19.65
CA ALA A 251 -5.88 -7.77 19.74
C ALA A 251 -4.96 -7.75 18.51
N TRP A 252 -4.71 -8.89 17.87
CA TRP A 252 -3.94 -9.01 16.64
C TRP A 252 -4.73 -8.47 15.44
N ARG A 253 -6.01 -8.86 15.28
CA ARG A 253 -6.91 -8.30 14.27
C ARG A 253 -7.03 -6.79 14.38
N LYS A 254 -7.17 -6.25 15.59
CA LYS A 254 -7.19 -4.80 15.82
C LYS A 254 -5.90 -4.11 15.35
N ARG A 255 -4.74 -4.74 15.57
CA ARG A 255 -3.45 -4.21 15.09
C ARG A 255 -3.37 -4.26 13.56
N LEU A 256 -3.86 -5.32 12.94
CA LEU A 256 -3.98 -5.44 11.48
C LEU A 256 -4.91 -4.38 10.90
N ASP A 257 -6.09 -4.17 11.47
CA ASP A 257 -7.04 -3.17 11.01
C ASP A 257 -6.40 -1.78 11.02
N VAL A 258 -5.65 -1.43 12.08
CA VAL A 258 -4.89 -0.18 12.16
C VAL A 258 -3.77 -0.12 11.11
N ALA A 259 -3.02 -1.21 10.90
CA ALA A 259 -1.92 -1.27 9.94
C ALA A 259 -2.38 -1.22 8.47
N THR A 260 -3.59 -1.71 8.19
CA THR A 260 -4.19 -1.79 6.86
C THR A 260 -5.17 -0.67 6.56
N ALA A 261 -5.50 0.15 7.56
CA ALA A 261 -6.34 1.32 7.38
C ALA A 261 -5.73 2.24 6.31
N PRO A 262 -6.56 2.77 5.38
CA PRO A 262 -6.07 3.74 4.42
C PRO A 262 -5.51 4.96 5.17
N PRO A 263 -4.45 5.60 4.64
CA PRO A 263 -3.89 6.79 5.27
C PRO A 263 -4.98 7.86 5.39
N LYS A 264 -5.07 8.47 6.57
CA LYS A 264 -6.05 9.52 6.84
C LYS A 264 -5.83 10.67 5.86
N THR A 265 -6.89 11.11 5.19
CA THR A 265 -6.87 12.32 4.37
C THR A 265 -6.92 13.56 5.25
N PRO A 266 -6.33 14.69 4.84
CA PRO A 266 -6.44 15.95 5.57
C PRO A 266 -7.89 16.36 5.78
N ASP A 267 -8.22 16.89 6.97
CA ASP A 267 -9.56 17.40 7.31
C ASP A 267 -9.79 18.83 6.77
N GLY A 268 -9.32 19.12 5.55
CA GLY A 268 -9.40 20.44 4.91
C GLY A 268 -8.19 20.78 4.05
N PRO A 269 -8.24 21.90 3.30
CA PRO A 269 -7.09 22.38 2.52
C PRO A 269 -5.92 22.77 3.44
N PRO A 270 -4.69 22.81 2.91
CA PRO A 270 -3.56 23.34 3.66
C PRO A 270 -3.77 24.82 4.03
N PRO A 271 -3.11 25.32 5.09
CA PRO A 271 -3.08 26.74 5.39
C PRO A 271 -2.51 27.56 4.22
N ALA A 272 -2.65 28.88 4.29
CA ALA A 272 -1.99 29.78 3.35
C ALA A 272 -0.47 29.53 3.33
N ALA A 273 0.15 29.65 2.15
CA ALA A 273 1.60 29.53 2.02
C ALA A 273 2.31 30.58 2.87
N LEU A 274 3.42 30.18 3.51
CA LEU A 274 4.22 31.11 4.30
C LEU A 274 5.04 32.01 3.36
N ALA A 275 5.16 33.29 3.71
CA ALA A 275 6.04 34.20 2.98
C ALA A 275 7.50 33.82 3.27
N GLU A 276 8.26 33.46 2.24
CA GLU A 276 9.66 33.09 2.34
C GLU A 276 10.57 34.19 1.79
N THR A 277 11.65 34.49 2.50
CA THR A 277 12.72 35.33 1.97
C THR A 277 13.63 34.49 1.09
N VAL A 278 13.58 34.70 -0.23
CA VAL A 278 14.42 33.97 -1.19
C VAL A 278 15.89 34.36 -0.99
N PRO A 279 16.79 33.41 -0.66
CA PRO A 279 18.22 33.69 -0.49
C PRO A 279 18.89 34.17 -1.79
N PRO A 280 20.14 34.65 -1.78
CA PRO A 280 20.85 34.93 -3.02
C PRO A 280 21.00 33.69 -3.91
N LYS A 281 20.89 33.88 -5.22
CA LYS A 281 20.89 32.82 -6.22
C LYS A 281 22.20 32.02 -6.26
N LEU A 282 22.11 30.68 -6.32
CA LEU A 282 23.28 29.77 -6.25
C LEU A 282 24.03 29.55 -7.57
N SER A 283 23.41 29.87 -8.71
CA SER A 283 24.01 29.82 -10.05
C SER A 283 23.17 30.64 -11.04
N LEU A 284 23.66 30.87 -12.26
CA LEU A 284 22.91 31.62 -13.28
C LEU A 284 21.56 30.95 -13.59
N HIS A 285 21.52 29.62 -13.69
CA HIS A 285 20.34 28.85 -14.04
C HIS A 285 19.63 28.24 -12.82
N ALA A 286 20.01 28.61 -11.60
CA ALA A 286 19.33 28.12 -10.41
C ALA A 286 17.86 28.57 -10.37
N GLU A 287 16.99 27.74 -9.81
CA GLU A 287 15.57 28.05 -9.68
C GLU A 287 15.14 27.95 -8.22
N TRP A 288 14.44 28.98 -7.72
CA TRP A 288 13.89 28.93 -6.38
C TRP A 288 12.63 28.08 -6.41
N ARG A 289 12.61 27.00 -5.62
CA ARG A 289 11.40 26.23 -5.36
C ARG A 289 10.79 26.74 -4.05
N PRO A 290 9.60 27.36 -4.08
CA PRO A 290 8.91 27.77 -2.86
C PRO A 290 8.63 26.59 -1.94
N GLY A 291 8.58 26.86 -0.64
CA GLY A 291 8.13 25.91 0.36
C GLY A 291 6.66 25.54 0.18
N TYR A 292 6.25 24.44 0.81
CA TYR A 292 4.92 23.89 0.67
C TYR A 292 4.45 23.17 1.93
N TRP A 293 3.13 23.03 2.05
CA TRP A 293 2.50 22.27 3.12
C TRP A 293 2.45 20.78 2.78
N GLN A 294 3.06 19.95 3.62
CA GLN A 294 3.00 18.50 3.54
C GLN A 294 2.09 17.94 4.64
N TRP A 295 1.16 17.08 4.25
CA TRP A 295 0.32 16.36 5.21
C TRP A 295 1.12 15.24 5.90
N THR A 296 1.13 15.25 7.23
CA THR A 296 1.87 14.29 8.07
C THR A 296 1.06 13.05 8.44
N GLY A 297 -0.24 13.04 8.13
CA GLY A 297 -1.22 12.06 8.65
C GLY A 297 -2.06 12.60 9.80
N THR A 298 -1.58 13.63 10.51
CA THR A 298 -2.29 14.27 11.64
C THR A 298 -2.38 15.79 11.53
N THR A 299 -1.36 16.43 10.94
CA THR A 299 -1.29 17.89 10.77
C THR A 299 -0.59 18.28 9.46
N TRP A 300 -0.78 19.51 9.03
CA TRP A 300 0.05 20.14 8.00
C TRP A 300 1.39 20.55 8.59
N ALA A 301 2.48 20.26 7.88
CA ALA A 301 3.83 20.71 8.20
C ALA A 301 4.42 21.48 7.03
N TRP A 302 5.01 22.64 7.29
CA TRP A 302 5.69 23.44 6.27
C TRP A 302 7.07 22.85 6.00
N LEU A 303 7.34 22.52 4.74
CA LEU A 303 8.67 22.18 4.25
C LEU A 303 9.20 23.38 3.47
N ALA A 304 10.35 23.90 3.90
CA ALA A 304 10.87 25.16 3.40
C ALA A 304 11.32 25.06 1.94
N GLY A 305 11.26 26.20 1.25
CA GLY A 305 11.75 26.33 -0.10
C GLY A 305 13.25 26.07 -0.21
N MET A 306 13.68 25.67 -1.40
CA MET A 306 15.09 25.39 -1.68
C MET A 306 15.49 25.79 -3.09
N TRP A 307 16.76 26.13 -3.26
CA TRP A 307 17.35 26.30 -4.58
C TRP A 307 17.49 24.94 -5.29
N ARG A 308 17.05 24.89 -6.55
CA ARG A 308 17.50 23.90 -7.53
C ARG A 308 18.68 24.49 -8.27
N VAL A 309 19.80 23.79 -8.26
CA VAL A 309 20.95 24.13 -9.09
C VAL A 309 21.07 23.04 -10.15
N PRO A 310 20.99 23.38 -11.45
CA PRO A 310 21.17 22.40 -12.51
C PRO A 310 22.51 21.68 -12.37
N GLU A 311 22.52 20.37 -12.59
CA GLU A 311 23.75 19.57 -12.52
C GLU A 311 24.80 20.08 -13.53
N SER A 312 24.36 20.60 -14.67
CA SER A 312 25.22 21.26 -15.67
C SER A 312 26.01 22.43 -15.07
N ASP A 313 25.38 23.28 -14.26
CA ASP A 313 26.04 24.40 -13.58
C ASP A 313 27.03 23.91 -12.52
N ILE A 314 26.71 22.82 -11.82
CA ILE A 314 27.58 22.23 -10.79
C ILE A 314 28.83 21.63 -11.46
N VAL A 315 28.65 20.80 -12.49
CA VAL A 315 29.74 20.13 -13.21
C VAL A 315 30.62 21.13 -13.97
N ALA A 316 30.02 22.15 -14.58
CA ALA A 316 30.75 23.23 -15.24
C ALA A 316 31.36 24.24 -14.27
N GLU A 317 31.13 24.07 -12.96
CA GLU A 317 31.60 24.98 -11.92
C GLU A 317 31.17 26.45 -12.16
N GLN A 318 29.91 26.63 -12.57
CA GLN A 318 29.26 27.92 -12.85
C GLN A 318 28.32 28.34 -11.71
N THR A 319 28.65 27.95 -10.49
CA THR A 319 27.91 28.31 -9.26
C THR A 319 28.46 29.59 -8.63
N THR A 320 27.81 30.07 -7.56
CA THR A 320 28.24 31.28 -6.85
C THR A 320 29.72 31.19 -6.44
N THR A 321 30.46 32.27 -6.70
CA THR A 321 31.85 32.43 -6.27
C THR A 321 32.00 33.56 -5.27
N ALA A 322 32.98 33.45 -4.38
CA ALA A 322 33.31 34.45 -3.37
C ALA A 322 34.82 34.76 -3.39
N PRO A 323 35.23 36.03 -3.18
CA PRO A 323 36.64 36.41 -3.18
C PRO A 323 37.38 36.06 -1.87
N LYS A 324 36.64 35.79 -0.79
CA LYS A 324 37.16 35.41 0.54
C LYS A 324 36.58 34.06 0.94
N ALA A 325 37.19 33.39 1.92
CA ALA A 325 36.65 32.15 2.48
C ALA A 325 35.38 32.41 3.32
N PRO A 326 34.44 31.44 3.43
CA PRO A 326 33.29 31.57 4.32
C PRO A 326 33.72 31.57 5.79
N PRO A 327 32.93 32.20 6.69
CA PRO A 327 33.09 32.04 8.11
C PRO A 327 32.89 30.59 8.54
N ALA A 328 33.22 30.29 9.80
CA ALA A 328 32.87 29.00 10.40
C ALA A 328 31.35 28.75 10.30
N LEU A 329 30.95 27.49 10.07
CA LEU A 329 29.53 27.12 10.02
C LEU A 329 28.85 27.47 11.35
N GLN A 330 27.61 27.98 11.27
CA GLN A 330 26.83 28.24 12.47
C GLN A 330 26.31 26.94 13.07
N VAL A 331 26.28 26.89 14.40
CA VAL A 331 25.65 25.79 15.13
C VAL A 331 24.15 26.05 15.21
N GLU A 332 23.37 25.20 14.55
CA GLU A 332 21.91 25.33 14.53
C GLU A 332 21.27 24.37 15.56
N THR A 333 20.29 24.89 16.30
CA THR A 333 19.41 24.02 17.10
C THR A 333 18.36 23.41 16.18
N ARG A 334 18.47 22.11 15.93
CA ARG A 334 17.54 21.36 15.07
C ARG A 334 16.20 21.15 15.80
N PRO A 335 15.06 21.67 15.28
CA PRO A 335 13.75 21.33 15.82
C PRO A 335 13.45 19.84 15.67
N ALA A 336 12.44 19.33 16.38
CA ALA A 336 11.99 17.96 16.18
C ALA A 336 11.52 17.73 14.72
N PRO A 337 11.81 16.57 14.11
CA PRO A 337 11.37 16.28 12.74
C PRO A 337 9.84 16.29 12.65
N PRO A 338 9.26 16.98 11.65
CA PRO A 338 7.81 17.06 11.51
C PRO A 338 7.17 15.72 11.12
N MET A 339 7.93 14.81 10.50
CA MET A 339 7.46 13.46 10.13
C MET A 339 8.61 12.45 9.94
N ARG A 340 8.29 11.15 9.99
CA ARG A 340 9.28 10.05 9.93
C ARG A 340 10.17 10.04 8.67
N ALA A 341 9.65 10.53 7.54
CA ALA A 341 10.36 10.56 6.26
C ALA A 341 10.93 11.94 5.93
N THR A 342 11.42 12.68 6.93
CA THR A 342 12.12 13.96 6.72
C THR A 342 13.57 13.88 7.16
N ILE A 343 14.43 14.59 6.43
CA ILE A 343 15.86 14.68 6.68
C ILE A 343 16.20 16.16 6.92
N TRP A 344 17.05 16.41 7.91
CA TRP A 344 17.54 17.76 8.18
C TRP A 344 18.57 18.16 7.12
N VAL A 345 18.22 19.15 6.33
CA VAL A 345 19.13 19.85 5.41
C VAL A 345 19.82 20.94 6.21
N THR A 346 21.12 20.80 6.42
CA THR A 346 21.92 21.73 7.22
C THR A 346 22.02 23.10 6.54
N GLY A 347 21.98 24.18 7.33
CA GLY A 347 22.22 25.52 6.85
C GLY A 347 23.62 25.70 6.24
N PHE A 348 23.78 26.76 5.45
CA PHE A 348 25.02 27.06 4.76
C PHE A 348 25.23 28.57 4.56
N TRP A 349 26.48 28.96 4.38
CA TRP A 349 26.83 30.33 4.00
C TRP A 349 26.60 30.54 2.51
N GLN A 350 25.88 31.60 2.15
CA GLN A 350 25.70 32.04 0.78
C GLN A 350 26.35 33.41 0.56
N TRP A 351 27.04 33.58 -0.56
CA TRP A 351 27.63 34.86 -0.93
C TRP A 351 26.58 35.73 -1.64
N SER A 352 26.32 36.92 -1.12
CA SER A 352 25.34 37.86 -1.71
C SER A 352 25.88 38.68 -2.88
N GLY A 353 27.17 38.57 -3.17
CA GLY A 353 27.91 39.51 -4.03
C GLY A 353 28.73 40.52 -3.23
N ALA A 354 28.33 40.82 -1.99
CA ALA A 354 29.04 41.77 -1.12
C ALA A 354 29.45 41.17 0.24
N ASP A 355 28.62 40.29 0.82
CA ASP A 355 28.92 39.67 2.10
C ASP A 355 28.33 38.26 2.26
N TRP A 356 28.70 37.61 3.36
CA TRP A 356 28.21 36.29 3.76
C TRP A 356 26.84 36.37 4.42
N VAL A 357 25.87 35.62 3.87
CA VAL A 357 24.51 35.48 4.41
C VAL A 357 24.31 34.04 4.85
N TRP A 358 23.87 33.84 6.09
CA TRP A 358 23.53 32.50 6.58
C TRP A 358 22.14 32.11 6.07
N VAL A 359 22.07 30.99 5.36
CA VAL A 359 20.82 30.35 4.98
C VAL A 359 20.56 29.24 5.98
N ALA A 360 19.52 29.41 6.80
CA ALA A 360 19.20 28.46 7.86
C ALA A 360 18.81 27.07 7.31
N GLY A 361 19.15 26.04 8.07
CA GLY A 361 18.74 24.67 7.77
C GLY A 361 17.24 24.45 7.93
N SER A 362 16.73 23.41 7.26
CA SER A 362 15.31 23.06 7.26
C SER A 362 15.10 21.55 7.22
N TRP A 363 13.92 21.12 7.66
CA TRP A 363 13.45 19.75 7.44
C TRP A 363 12.92 19.64 6.01
N GLN A 364 13.46 18.72 5.22
CA GLN A 364 12.95 18.40 3.88
C GLN A 364 12.43 16.96 3.83
N ALA A 365 11.40 16.72 3.01
CA ALA A 365 10.93 15.37 2.74
C ALA A 365 12.03 14.57 2.02
N GLN A 366 12.20 13.31 2.43
CA GLN A 366 13.12 12.39 1.78
C GLN A 366 12.57 12.03 0.38
N PRO A 367 13.31 12.31 -0.70
CA PRO A 367 12.92 12.04 -2.09
C PRO A 367 12.58 10.57 -2.37
N GLU A 368 13.52 9.69 -2.02
CA GLU A 368 13.44 8.24 -2.21
C GLU A 368 13.98 7.54 -0.97
N ALA A 369 13.45 6.36 -0.65
CA ALA A 369 14.08 5.47 0.32
C ALA A 369 15.54 5.20 -0.08
N GLY A 370 16.46 5.33 0.87
CA GLY A 370 17.90 5.15 0.62
C GLY A 370 18.63 6.38 0.09
N THR A 371 18.01 7.56 0.06
CA THR A 371 18.71 8.83 -0.20
C THR A 371 19.11 9.54 1.09
N SER A 372 20.19 10.33 1.05
CA SER A 372 20.62 11.20 2.14
C SER A 372 21.01 12.57 1.60
N TRP A 373 21.02 13.58 2.46
CA TRP A 373 21.44 14.92 2.09
C TRP A 373 22.95 15.10 2.24
N ARG A 374 23.61 15.55 1.18
CA ARG A 374 24.98 16.06 1.21
C ARG A 374 24.94 17.57 1.47
N PRO A 375 25.55 18.08 2.55
CA PRO A 375 25.63 19.53 2.81
C PRO A 375 26.31 20.30 1.68
N ALA A 376 25.93 21.58 1.54
CA ALA A 376 26.66 22.52 0.68
C ALA A 376 28.05 22.78 1.26
N GLN A 377 29.03 23.02 0.39
CA GLN A 377 30.42 23.27 0.79
C GLN A 377 31.08 24.30 -0.13
N TRP A 378 31.95 25.14 0.43
CA TRP A 378 32.78 26.05 -0.36
C TRP A 378 34.15 25.42 -0.58
N ARG A 379 34.63 25.42 -1.82
CA ARG A 379 35.93 24.88 -2.22
C ARG A 379 36.81 25.99 -2.77
N ALA A 380 38.08 26.04 -2.35
CA ALA A 380 39.04 26.97 -2.93
C ALA A 380 39.37 26.58 -4.38
N ARG A 381 39.36 27.55 -5.29
CA ARG A 381 39.73 27.43 -6.71
C ARG A 381 40.53 28.65 -7.15
N GLY A 382 41.86 28.52 -7.14
CA GLY A 382 42.75 29.65 -7.43
C GLY A 382 42.56 30.76 -6.40
N SER A 383 42.24 31.98 -6.87
CA SER A 383 42.02 33.15 -6.00
C SER A 383 40.58 33.31 -5.51
N VAL A 384 39.66 32.42 -5.90
CA VAL A 384 38.25 32.48 -5.51
C VAL A 384 37.82 31.20 -4.78
N HIS A 385 36.69 31.28 -4.09
CA HIS A 385 36.01 30.13 -3.52
C HIS A 385 34.76 29.87 -4.34
N ILE A 386 34.51 28.62 -4.70
CA ILE A 386 33.31 28.20 -5.44
C ILE A 386 32.38 27.41 -4.54
N LEU A 387 31.09 27.69 -4.60
CA LEU A 387 30.07 26.92 -3.91
C LEU A 387 29.82 25.59 -4.63
N ILE A 388 29.93 24.49 -3.92
CA ILE A 388 29.37 23.20 -4.31
C ILE A 388 28.02 23.08 -3.59
N PRO A 389 26.88 23.18 -4.29
CA PRO A 389 25.58 23.12 -3.66
C PRO A 389 25.35 21.78 -2.93
N GLY A 390 24.54 21.87 -1.88
CA GLY A 390 24.02 20.67 -1.23
C GLY A 390 23.08 19.93 -2.17
N GLY A 391 22.95 18.63 -1.98
CA GLY A 391 22.14 17.81 -2.86
C GLY A 391 21.82 16.43 -2.30
N TRP A 392 20.78 15.81 -2.83
CA TRP A 392 20.42 14.44 -2.50
C TRP A 392 21.36 13.45 -3.15
N VAL A 393 21.87 12.50 -2.37
CA VAL A 393 22.76 11.43 -2.84
C VAL A 393 22.18 10.07 -2.46
N ARG A 394 22.28 9.09 -3.36
CA ARG A 394 21.92 7.71 -3.05
C ARG A 394 22.94 7.09 -2.12
N VAL A 395 22.47 6.54 -1.02
CA VAL A 395 23.25 5.72 -0.10
C VAL A 395 23.06 4.28 -0.54
N ARG A 396 24.12 3.65 -1.07
CA ARG A 396 24.08 2.20 -1.32
C ARG A 396 23.92 1.51 0.04
N GLY A 397 22.85 0.73 0.20
CA GLY A 397 22.63 -0.07 1.41
C GLY A 397 23.85 -0.93 1.69
N GLY A 398 24.53 -0.64 2.80
CA GLY A 398 25.52 -1.56 3.37
C GLY A 398 24.82 -2.86 3.72
N ARG A 399 25.47 -3.98 3.38
CA ARG A 399 25.04 -5.35 3.70
C ARG A 399 24.79 -5.55 5.19
#